data_AF-A0A522FP15-F1
#
_entry.id   AF-A0A522FP15-F1
#
_cell.length_a   1.000
_cell.length_b   1.000
_cell.length_c   1.000
_cell.angle_alpha   90.00
_cell.angle_beta   90.00
_cell.angle_gamma   90.00
#
_symmetry.space_group_name_H-M   'P 1'
#
loop_
_entity.id
_entity.type
_entity.pdbx_description
1 polymer ?
#
loop_
_entity_poly.entity_id
_entity_poly.type
_entity_poly.pdbx_seq_one_letter_code
_entity_poly.pdbx_strand_id
1 'polypeptide(L)'
;MHKSPYLFLLILLLSVIELTAQSEADDIFNKVLLERGSGDTIQTLKITGRMTFRSVTGKFVIYNKKPFMNRMDLEVMDKKIIQTIGENEGWYINEIADQNTAQKMSPETYTSVKTQNYYLIHPLANYNERGIKLIYKGKTKLDSIDCYLITAQMPDSSEADMYIDSINNVQILQKTVVKQQGSEDYVLESYFKDYRDIGGLKIPFFMDSRANGESESKMLIEKVEVNTDIDNDLFKYPN
;
A
#
# COMPACT_ATOMS: atom_id res chain seq x y z
N MET A 1 -29.89 -33.84 22.37
CA MET A 1 -28.79 -33.60 21.43
C MET A 1 -27.47 -33.63 22.21
N HIS A 2 -26.79 -34.78 22.28
CA HIS A 2 -25.44 -34.85 22.85
C HIS A 2 -24.47 -34.22 21.85
N LYS A 3 -23.90 -33.06 22.17
CA LYS A 3 -22.77 -32.51 21.41
C LYS A 3 -21.59 -33.47 21.60
N SER A 4 -21.05 -33.97 20.49
CA SER A 4 -19.93 -34.92 20.49
C SER A 4 -18.68 -34.29 21.15
N PRO A 5 -18.02 -34.94 22.12
CA PRO A 5 -16.82 -34.41 22.78
C PRO A 5 -15.66 -34.18 21.80
N TYR A 6 -15.65 -34.90 20.67
CA TYR A 6 -14.69 -34.72 19.59
C TYR A 6 -14.84 -33.37 18.86
N LEU A 7 -16.05 -32.81 18.84
CA LEU A 7 -16.30 -31.49 18.23
C LEU A 7 -15.66 -30.37 19.06
N PHE A 8 -15.70 -30.49 20.40
CA PHE A 8 -15.07 -29.52 21.29
C PHE A 8 -13.54 -29.59 21.22
N LEU A 9 -12.98 -30.81 21.15
CA LEU A 9 -11.54 -31.02 21.00
C LEU A 9 -11.02 -30.46 19.66
N LEU A 10 -11.79 -30.63 18.57
CA LEU A 10 -11.45 -30.12 17.25
C LEU A 10 -11.46 -28.58 17.20
N ILE A 11 -12.46 -27.94 17.84
CA ILE A 11 -12.55 -26.47 17.95
C ILE A 11 -11.36 -25.92 18.74
N LEU A 12 -10.99 -26.57 19.85
CA LEU A 12 -9.83 -26.17 20.65
C LEU A 12 -8.52 -26.28 19.86
N LEU A 13 -8.35 -27.36 19.09
CA LEU A 13 -7.16 -27.58 18.26
C LEU A 13 -7.04 -26.52 17.16
N LEU A 14 -8.15 -26.20 16.49
CA LEU A 14 -8.22 -25.15 15.47
C LEU A 14 -7.86 -23.77 16.06
N SER A 15 -8.37 -23.44 17.25
CA SER A 15 -8.05 -22.15 17.90
C SER A 15 -6.57 -21.99 18.28
N VAL A 16 -5.87 -23.08 18.60
CA VAL A 16 -4.43 -23.04 18.92
C VAL A 16 -3.60 -22.83 17.66
N ILE A 17 -4.00 -23.43 16.54
CA ILE A 17 -3.33 -23.25 15.25
C ILE A 17 -3.50 -21.82 14.74
N GLU A 18 -4.70 -21.24 14.86
CA GLU A 18 -4.95 -19.84 14.48
C GLU A 18 -4.12 -18.86 15.32
N LEU A 19 -4.06 -19.07 16.64
CA LEU A 19 -3.31 -18.19 17.54
C LEU A 19 -1.80 -18.23 17.26
N THR A 20 -1.25 -19.42 16.97
CA THR A 20 0.17 -19.57 16.62
C THR A 20 0.50 -18.92 15.28
N ALA A 21 -0.32 -19.14 14.24
CA ALA A 21 -0.14 -18.53 12.93
C ALA A 21 -0.25 -17.00 12.97
N GLN A 22 -1.13 -16.45 13.80
CA GLN A 22 -1.22 -15.01 14.01
C GLN A 22 0.02 -14.46 14.73
N SER A 23 0.47 -15.11 15.81
CA SER A 23 1.66 -14.65 16.54
C SER A 23 2.93 -14.65 15.69
N GLU A 24 3.11 -15.68 14.83
CA GLU A 24 4.26 -15.73 13.93
C GLU A 24 4.15 -14.68 12.81
N ALA A 25 2.94 -14.42 12.30
CA ALA A 25 2.71 -13.34 11.34
C ALA A 25 3.03 -11.97 11.95
N ASP A 26 2.59 -11.71 13.18
CA ASP A 26 2.84 -10.48 13.91
C ASP A 26 4.36 -10.27 14.11
N ASP A 27 5.10 -11.30 14.52
CA ASP A 27 6.54 -11.23 14.70
C ASP A 27 7.30 -10.93 13.40
N ILE A 28 6.93 -11.60 12.30
CA ILE A 28 7.53 -11.35 10.98
C ILE A 28 7.17 -9.94 10.51
N PHE A 29 5.91 -9.54 10.63
CA PHE A 29 5.46 -8.24 10.16
C PHE A 29 6.02 -7.08 10.99
N ASN A 30 6.23 -7.27 12.29
CA ASN A 30 6.94 -6.31 13.13
C ASN A 30 8.39 -6.10 12.63
N LYS A 31 9.08 -7.15 12.17
CA LYS A 31 10.39 -6.98 11.51
C LYS A 31 10.29 -6.17 10.23
N VAL A 32 9.23 -6.37 9.44
CA VAL A 32 8.98 -5.55 8.24
C VAL A 32 8.79 -4.08 8.61
N LEU A 33 8.01 -3.78 9.64
CA LEU A 33 7.81 -2.40 10.10
C LEU A 33 9.10 -1.77 10.63
N LEU A 34 9.91 -2.54 11.37
CA LEU A 34 11.22 -2.11 11.86
C LEU A 34 12.18 -1.83 10.70
N GLU A 35 12.26 -2.74 9.72
CA GLU A 35 13.14 -2.62 8.56
C GLU A 35 12.69 -1.50 7.60
N ARG A 36 11.37 -1.29 7.48
CA ARG A 36 10.79 -0.16 6.73
C ARG A 36 11.21 1.18 7.35
N GLY A 37 11.34 1.23 8.68
CA GLY A 37 11.57 2.44 9.45
C GLY A 37 10.29 3.24 9.68
N SER A 38 10.24 3.97 10.80
CA SER A 38 9.03 4.70 11.23
C SER A 38 8.82 6.04 10.52
N GLY A 39 9.87 6.60 9.91
CA GLY A 39 9.82 7.93 9.32
C GLY A 39 9.54 9.05 10.35
N ASP A 40 9.68 8.78 11.66
CA ASP A 40 9.30 9.73 12.72
C ASP A 40 10.06 11.06 12.65
N THR A 41 11.32 11.01 12.22
CA THR A 41 12.19 12.18 12.04
C THR A 41 11.93 12.95 10.74
N ILE A 42 11.13 12.39 9.82
CA ILE A 42 10.79 13.00 8.54
C ILE A 42 9.43 13.69 8.68
N GLN A 43 9.42 15.02 8.52
CA GLN A 43 8.20 15.84 8.57
C GLN A 43 7.57 16.02 7.20
N THR A 44 8.42 16.10 6.17
CA THR A 44 8.02 16.25 4.77
C THR A 44 8.83 15.32 3.88
N LEU A 45 8.20 14.86 2.81
CA LEU A 45 8.82 14.04 1.78
C LEU A 45 8.37 14.56 0.41
N LYS A 46 9.32 14.75 -0.49
CA LYS A 46 9.05 15.02 -1.90
C LYS A 46 9.69 13.93 -2.74
N ILE A 47 8.86 13.22 -3.52
CA ILE A 47 9.28 12.12 -4.37
C ILE A 47 9.02 12.53 -5.82
N THR A 48 10.02 12.43 -6.68
CA THR A 48 9.86 12.66 -8.11
C THR A 48 10.21 11.41 -8.89
N GLY A 49 9.49 11.15 -9.97
CA GLY A 49 9.79 10.02 -10.82
C GLY A 49 8.95 9.93 -12.07
N ARG A 50 8.93 8.74 -12.64
CA ARG A 50 8.15 8.40 -13.84
C ARG A 50 7.17 7.29 -13.55
N MET A 51 6.01 7.39 -14.15
CA MET A 51 5.01 6.35 -14.10
C MET A 51 4.57 6.02 -15.51
N THR A 52 4.56 4.73 -15.83
CA THR A 52 4.13 4.22 -17.13
C THR A 52 2.85 3.45 -16.92
N PHE A 53 1.78 3.85 -17.60
CA PHE A 53 0.54 3.09 -17.71
C PHE A 53 0.48 2.47 -19.10
N ARG A 54 0.52 1.14 -19.18
CA ARG A 54 0.64 0.41 -20.45
C ARG A 54 1.84 0.93 -21.28
N SER A 55 1.60 1.65 -22.36
CA SER A 55 2.63 2.25 -23.24
C SER A 55 2.87 3.75 -23.02
N VAL A 56 2.11 4.38 -22.12
CA VAL A 56 2.14 5.83 -21.93
C VAL A 56 2.90 6.17 -20.66
N THR A 57 3.98 6.95 -20.78
CA THR A 57 4.80 7.39 -19.65
C THR A 57 4.54 8.85 -19.32
N GLY A 58 4.28 9.12 -18.04
CA GLY A 58 4.19 10.44 -17.46
C GLY A 58 5.24 10.67 -16.37
N LYS A 59 5.39 11.93 -15.97
CA LYS A 59 6.20 12.33 -14.81
C LYS A 59 5.28 12.55 -13.63
N PHE A 60 5.72 12.16 -12.44
CA PHE A 60 4.97 12.44 -11.22
C PHE A 60 5.83 13.17 -10.18
N VAL A 61 5.14 13.91 -9.33
CA VAL A 61 5.67 14.43 -8.07
C VAL A 61 4.68 14.10 -6.96
N ILE A 62 5.18 13.47 -5.89
CA ILE A 62 4.41 13.19 -4.68
C ILE A 62 4.98 14.06 -3.55
N TYR A 63 4.08 14.74 -2.84
CA TYR A 63 4.36 15.49 -1.64
C TYR A 63 3.67 14.81 -0.47
N ASN A 64 4.39 14.53 0.61
CA ASN A 64 3.83 14.08 1.86
C ASN A 64 4.25 15.03 2.96
N LYS A 65 3.32 15.37 3.84
CA LYS A 65 3.55 16.23 5.00
C LYS A 65 2.75 15.70 6.18
N LYS A 66 3.41 15.58 7.34
CA LYS A 66 2.72 15.17 8.58
C LYS A 66 1.59 16.15 8.93
N PRO A 67 0.47 15.66 9.50
CA PRO A 67 0.26 14.27 9.93
C PRO A 67 -0.17 13.30 8.83
N PHE A 68 -0.95 13.74 7.83
CA PHE A 68 -1.47 12.87 6.74
C PHE A 68 -1.72 13.63 5.43
N MET A 69 -1.17 14.83 5.29
CA MET A 69 -1.34 15.59 4.05
C MET A 69 -0.53 14.93 2.94
N ASN A 70 -1.17 14.70 1.80
CA ASN A 70 -0.48 14.19 0.63
C ASN A 70 -1.02 14.79 -0.66
N ARG A 71 -0.16 14.90 -1.66
CA ARG A 71 -0.52 15.36 -2.99
C ARG A 71 0.29 14.59 -4.01
N MET A 72 -0.36 14.21 -5.09
CA MET A 72 0.26 13.59 -6.26
C MET A 72 -0.10 14.40 -7.49
N ASP A 73 0.92 14.96 -8.13
CA ASP A 73 0.83 15.56 -9.46
C ASP A 73 1.36 14.54 -10.47
N LEU A 74 0.56 14.18 -11.47
CA LEU A 74 0.95 13.35 -12.59
C LEU A 74 0.70 14.12 -13.89
N GLU A 75 1.74 14.26 -14.70
CA GLU A 75 1.66 14.87 -16.02
C GLU A 75 1.93 13.81 -17.09
N VAL A 76 0.97 13.62 -17.98
CA VAL A 76 0.99 12.59 -19.02
C VAL A 76 0.24 13.06 -20.26
N MET A 77 0.84 12.95 -21.45
CA MET A 77 0.27 13.45 -22.71
C MET A 77 -0.18 14.92 -22.63
N ASP A 78 0.64 15.78 -22.01
CA ASP A 78 0.35 17.21 -21.77
C ASP A 78 -0.92 17.47 -20.94
N LYS A 79 -1.49 16.44 -20.31
CA LYS A 79 -2.63 16.50 -19.41
C LYS A 79 -2.19 16.21 -17.97
N LYS A 80 -2.91 16.79 -17.00
CA LYS A 80 -2.63 16.63 -15.58
C LYS A 80 -3.69 15.79 -14.87
N ILE A 81 -3.21 14.90 -14.01
CA ILE A 81 -3.99 14.26 -12.97
C ILE A 81 -3.41 14.74 -11.65
N ILE A 82 -4.24 15.37 -10.83
CA ILE A 82 -3.84 15.85 -9.50
C ILE A 82 -4.76 15.19 -8.49
N GLN A 83 -4.18 14.60 -7.45
CA GLN A 83 -4.92 14.10 -6.31
C GLN A 83 -4.31 14.70 -5.05
N THR A 84 -5.16 15.23 -4.18
CA THR A 84 -4.72 15.91 -2.96
C THR A 84 -5.59 15.51 -1.78
N ILE A 85 -4.94 15.21 -0.66
CA ILE A 85 -5.50 14.98 0.67
C ILE A 85 -4.96 16.08 1.57
N GLY A 86 -5.83 16.99 1.96
CA GLY A 86 -5.56 17.99 2.99
C GLY A 86 -5.82 17.45 4.40
N GLU A 87 -5.94 18.33 5.39
CA GLU A 87 -6.18 17.91 6.77
C GLU A 87 -7.59 17.33 6.98
N ASN A 88 -8.60 17.93 6.34
CA ASN A 88 -10.02 17.62 6.57
C ASN A 88 -10.80 17.30 5.30
N GLU A 89 -10.22 17.54 4.13
CA GLU A 89 -10.86 17.31 2.84
C GLU A 89 -9.84 16.85 1.80
N GLY A 90 -10.34 16.18 0.75
CA GLY A 90 -9.54 15.78 -0.40
C GLY A 90 -10.18 16.28 -1.69
N TRP A 91 -9.38 16.46 -2.72
CA TRP A 91 -9.84 16.87 -4.03
C TRP A 91 -8.98 16.29 -5.13
N TYR A 92 -9.51 16.27 -6.35
CA TYR A 92 -8.79 15.76 -7.51
C TYR A 92 -9.15 16.53 -8.80
N ILE A 93 -8.25 16.48 -9.76
CA ILE A 93 -8.39 16.95 -11.14
C ILE A 93 -7.97 15.80 -12.05
N ASN A 94 -8.71 15.54 -13.13
CA ASN A 94 -8.35 14.53 -14.11
C ASN A 94 -8.64 15.06 -15.52
N GLU A 95 -7.69 15.77 -16.09
CA GLU A 95 -7.82 16.36 -17.43
C GLU A 95 -7.93 15.29 -18.53
N ILE A 96 -7.48 14.05 -18.29
CA ILE A 96 -7.63 12.94 -19.25
C ILE A 96 -9.12 12.59 -19.41
N ALA A 97 -9.88 12.63 -18.32
CA ALA A 97 -11.33 12.43 -18.31
C ALA A 97 -12.12 13.72 -18.61
N ASP A 98 -11.46 14.74 -19.19
CA ASP A 98 -12.00 16.07 -19.48
C ASP A 98 -12.55 16.82 -18.24
N GLN A 99 -12.12 16.40 -17.05
CA GLN A 99 -12.42 17.04 -15.78
C GLN A 99 -11.31 18.04 -15.45
N ASN A 100 -11.40 19.20 -16.08
CA ASN A 100 -10.40 20.27 -15.99
C ASN A 100 -10.57 21.17 -14.75
N THR A 101 -11.54 20.87 -13.89
CA THR A 101 -11.78 21.59 -12.63
C THR A 101 -11.62 20.67 -11.43
N ALA A 102 -11.19 21.24 -10.31
CA ALA A 102 -11.09 20.49 -9.06
C ALA A 102 -12.46 19.99 -8.61
N GLN A 103 -12.49 18.75 -8.15
CA GLN A 103 -13.68 18.12 -7.56
C GLN A 103 -13.34 17.66 -6.16
N LYS A 104 -14.23 17.94 -5.20
CA LYS A 104 -14.09 17.44 -3.84
C LYS A 104 -14.38 15.95 -3.77
N MET A 105 -13.63 15.23 -2.95
CA MET A 105 -13.93 13.84 -2.60
C MET A 105 -15.11 13.80 -1.62
N SER A 106 -15.89 12.72 -1.67
CA SER A 106 -16.85 12.43 -0.60
C SER A 106 -16.09 12.11 0.71
N PRO A 107 -16.71 12.24 1.89
CA PRO A 107 -16.07 11.85 3.16
C PRO A 107 -15.61 10.39 3.20
N GLU A 108 -16.39 9.50 2.56
CA GLU A 108 -16.06 8.07 2.45
C GLU A 108 -14.81 7.87 1.60
N THR A 109 -14.77 8.46 0.40
CA THR A 109 -13.61 8.39 -0.49
C THR A 109 -12.39 9.03 0.15
N TYR A 110 -12.53 10.21 0.77
CA TYR A 110 -11.45 10.87 1.50
C TYR A 110 -10.85 9.95 2.56
N THR A 111 -11.69 9.27 3.33
CA THR A 111 -11.26 8.34 4.38
C THR A 111 -10.53 7.13 3.79
N SER A 112 -11.05 6.54 2.71
CA SER A 112 -10.47 5.34 2.10
C SER A 112 -9.12 5.60 1.42
N VAL A 113 -8.91 6.79 0.85
CA VAL A 113 -7.67 7.15 0.15
C VAL A 113 -6.72 8.01 0.98
N LYS A 114 -7.05 8.34 2.24
CA LYS A 114 -6.28 9.27 3.08
C LYS A 114 -4.80 8.91 3.20
N THR A 115 -4.50 7.63 3.29
CA THR A 115 -3.13 7.10 3.40
C THR A 115 -2.59 6.57 2.07
N GLN A 116 -3.38 6.63 1.00
CA GLN A 116 -2.91 6.33 -0.33
C GLN A 116 -1.81 7.33 -0.71
N ASN A 117 -0.72 6.84 -1.31
CA ASN A 117 0.44 7.66 -1.68
C ASN A 117 1.14 8.38 -0.50
N TYR A 118 0.86 7.98 0.74
CA TYR A 118 1.53 8.52 1.92
C TYR A 118 2.67 7.60 2.37
N TYR A 119 3.89 7.89 1.94
CA TYR A 119 5.07 7.05 2.11
C TYR A 119 5.72 7.15 3.49
N LEU A 120 5.31 8.11 4.33
CA LEU A 120 5.85 8.31 5.68
C LEU A 120 5.38 7.25 6.68
N ILE A 121 4.33 6.50 6.36
CA ILE A 121 3.79 5.44 7.22
C ILE A 121 3.56 4.20 6.35
N HIS A 122 3.84 3.02 6.90
CA HIS A 122 3.52 1.76 6.20
C HIS A 122 1.99 1.63 6.00
N PRO A 123 1.49 1.18 4.84
CA PRO A 123 0.04 1.08 4.58
C PRO A 123 -0.73 0.20 5.57
N LEU A 124 -0.05 -0.79 6.15
CA LEU A 124 -0.56 -1.68 7.21
C LEU A 124 0.03 -1.36 8.59
N ALA A 125 0.56 -0.16 8.82
CA ALA A 125 0.83 0.28 10.19
C ALA A 125 -0.48 0.27 11.00
N ASN A 126 -0.37 -0.08 12.28
CA ASN A 126 -1.50 -0.19 13.22
C ASN A 126 -2.64 -1.10 12.69
N TYR A 127 -2.30 -2.15 11.93
CA TYR A 127 -3.26 -3.07 11.32
C TYR A 127 -4.23 -3.69 12.36
N ASN A 128 -3.73 -4.05 13.55
CA ASN A 128 -4.53 -4.59 14.65
C ASN A 128 -5.64 -3.63 15.11
N GLU A 129 -5.34 -2.34 15.27
CA GLU A 129 -6.33 -1.32 15.65
C GLU A 129 -7.40 -1.11 14.57
N ARG A 130 -7.05 -1.42 13.32
CA ARG A 130 -7.93 -1.34 12.15
C ARG A 130 -8.73 -2.62 11.90
N GLY A 131 -8.61 -3.62 12.79
CA GLY A 131 -9.30 -4.90 12.65
C GLY A 131 -8.78 -5.79 11.52
N ILE A 132 -7.59 -5.50 11.00
CA ILE A 132 -6.93 -6.33 9.99
C ILE A 132 -6.23 -7.48 10.72
N LYS A 133 -6.42 -8.71 10.25
CA LYS A 133 -5.73 -9.90 10.78
C LYS A 133 -4.59 -10.30 9.85
N LEU A 134 -3.44 -10.65 10.42
CA LEU A 134 -2.33 -11.24 9.67
C LEU A 134 -2.28 -12.74 9.95
N ILE A 135 -2.12 -13.54 8.90
CA ILE A 135 -2.12 -15.00 8.98
C ILE A 135 -0.87 -15.52 8.28
N TYR A 136 0.04 -16.13 9.04
CA TYR A 136 1.23 -16.75 8.47
C TYR A 136 0.86 -18.05 7.76
N LYS A 137 1.25 -18.17 6.50
CA LYS A 137 0.94 -19.33 5.63
C LYS A 137 2.15 -20.25 5.43
N GLY A 138 3.29 -19.93 6.05
CA GLY A 138 4.53 -20.70 5.93
C GLY A 138 5.58 -20.02 5.04
N LYS A 139 6.68 -20.74 4.83
CA LYS A 139 7.74 -20.35 3.90
C LYS A 139 7.39 -20.76 2.48
N THR A 140 7.74 -19.91 1.52
CA THR A 140 7.59 -20.15 0.09
C THR A 140 8.79 -19.59 -0.65
N LYS A 141 8.83 -19.76 -1.98
CA LYS A 141 9.80 -19.11 -2.85
C LYS A 141 9.07 -18.23 -3.85
N LEU A 142 9.55 -17.01 -4.04
CA LEU A 142 9.22 -16.17 -5.19
C LEU A 142 10.45 -16.15 -6.09
N ASP A 143 10.34 -16.76 -7.26
CA ASP A 143 11.48 -17.08 -8.13
C ASP A 143 12.58 -17.83 -7.37
N SER A 144 13.71 -17.17 -7.09
CA SER A 144 14.84 -17.73 -6.32
C SER A 144 14.98 -17.15 -4.91
N ILE A 145 14.04 -16.31 -4.47
CA ILE A 145 14.07 -15.63 -3.17
C ILE A 145 13.20 -16.40 -2.17
N ASP A 146 13.79 -16.80 -1.05
CA ASP A 146 13.07 -17.42 0.07
C ASP A 146 12.22 -16.37 0.80
N CYS A 147 10.92 -16.64 0.88
CA CYS A 147 9.92 -15.70 1.39
C CYS A 147 9.11 -16.30 2.54
N TYR A 148 8.66 -15.45 3.45
CA TYR A 148 7.50 -15.71 4.29
C TYR A 148 6.24 -15.29 3.54
N LEU A 149 5.20 -16.13 3.57
CA LEU A 149 3.88 -15.78 3.04
C LEU A 149 2.96 -15.39 4.20
N ILE A 150 2.44 -14.17 4.17
CA ILE A 150 1.46 -13.67 5.12
C ILE A 150 0.21 -13.21 4.37
N THR A 151 -0.96 -13.68 4.76
CA THR A 151 -2.24 -13.17 4.28
C THR A 151 -2.74 -12.08 5.24
N ALA A 152 -2.97 -10.88 4.73
CA ALA A 152 -3.70 -9.83 5.43
C ALA A 152 -5.20 -9.95 5.11
N GLN A 153 -6.01 -10.20 6.14
CA GLN A 153 -7.47 -10.26 6.03
C GLN A 153 -8.07 -8.98 6.59
N MET A 154 -8.78 -8.26 5.74
CA MET A 154 -9.44 -6.99 6.05
C MET A 154 -10.78 -7.21 6.75
N PRO A 155 -11.35 -6.21 7.44
CA PRO A 155 -12.68 -6.31 8.07
C PRO A 155 -13.83 -6.65 7.11
N ASP A 156 -13.71 -6.25 5.85
CA ASP A 156 -14.68 -6.57 4.79
C ASP A 156 -14.48 -7.98 4.19
N SER A 157 -13.60 -8.79 4.80
CA SER A 157 -13.21 -10.13 4.36
C SER A 157 -12.45 -10.18 3.03
N SER A 158 -12.00 -9.04 2.49
CA SER A 158 -11.01 -9.04 1.41
C SER A 158 -9.65 -9.49 1.95
N GLU A 159 -8.86 -10.13 1.09
CA GLU A 159 -7.56 -10.70 1.46
C GLU A 159 -6.46 -10.21 0.51
N ALA A 160 -5.27 -10.01 1.08
CA ALA A 160 -4.07 -9.70 0.34
C ALA A 160 -2.91 -10.60 0.82
N ASP A 161 -2.34 -11.36 -0.10
CA ASP A 161 -1.16 -12.18 0.15
C ASP A 161 0.10 -11.34 -0.01
N MET A 162 0.93 -11.31 1.02
CA MET A 162 2.20 -10.59 1.08
C MET A 162 3.35 -11.59 1.11
N TYR A 163 4.26 -11.43 0.17
CA TYR A 163 5.51 -12.19 0.10
C TYR A 163 6.61 -11.32 0.66
N ILE A 164 7.17 -11.73 1.79
CA ILE A 164 8.20 -11.00 2.52
C ILE A 164 9.52 -11.73 2.35
N ASP A 165 10.54 -11.06 1.81
CA ASP A 165 11.91 -11.57 1.75
C ASP A 165 12.38 -11.94 3.16
N SER A 166 12.68 -13.24 3.37
CA SER A 166 13.02 -13.77 4.69
C SER A 166 14.40 -13.34 5.22
N ILE A 167 15.27 -12.82 4.35
CA ILE A 167 16.59 -12.32 4.71
C ILE A 167 16.51 -10.82 4.98
N ASN A 168 15.89 -10.08 4.06
CA ASN A 168 15.87 -8.63 4.09
C ASN A 168 14.67 -8.03 4.82
N ASN A 169 13.68 -8.83 5.24
CA ASN A 169 12.45 -8.38 5.91
C ASN A 169 11.71 -7.26 5.15
N VAL A 170 11.69 -7.32 3.82
CA VAL A 170 10.93 -6.39 2.97
C VAL A 170 9.87 -7.14 2.18
N GLN A 171 8.70 -6.54 2.01
CA GLN A 171 7.68 -7.07 1.11
C GLN A 171 8.16 -6.92 -0.34
N ILE A 172 8.17 -8.00 -1.12
CA ILE A 172 8.63 -7.96 -2.51
C ILE A 172 7.49 -8.19 -3.51
N LEU A 173 6.36 -8.72 -3.03
CA LEU A 173 5.14 -8.92 -3.81
C LEU A 173 3.91 -8.83 -2.90
N GLN A 174 2.86 -8.20 -3.41
CA GLN A 174 1.50 -8.34 -2.92
C GLN A 174 0.63 -8.99 -4.00
N LYS A 175 -0.28 -9.88 -3.62
CA LYS A 175 -1.37 -10.35 -4.49
C LYS A 175 -2.70 -10.04 -3.83
N THR A 176 -3.62 -9.48 -4.58
CA THR A 176 -4.99 -9.19 -4.12
C THR A 176 -5.96 -9.72 -5.16
N VAL A 177 -6.92 -10.53 -4.71
CA VAL A 177 -8.03 -10.96 -5.57
C VAL A 177 -9.05 -9.83 -5.58
N VAL A 178 -9.24 -9.22 -6.74
CA VAL A 178 -10.23 -8.16 -6.93
C VAL A 178 -11.51 -8.80 -7.44
N LYS A 179 -12.54 -8.75 -6.60
CA LYS A 179 -13.87 -9.25 -6.96
C LYS A 179 -14.59 -8.25 -7.85
N GLN A 180 -15.13 -8.71 -8.97
CA GLN A 180 -15.90 -7.85 -9.89
C GLN A 180 -17.35 -8.32 -10.00
N GLN A 181 -18.29 -7.37 -9.89
CA GLN A 181 -19.70 -7.69 -10.08
C GLN A 181 -20.01 -7.88 -11.56
N GLY A 182 -20.41 -9.10 -11.94
CA GLY A 182 -20.80 -9.41 -13.33
C GLY A 182 -19.63 -9.60 -14.30
N SER A 183 -18.41 -9.78 -13.80
CA SER A 183 -17.22 -10.14 -14.56
C SER A 183 -16.38 -11.14 -13.77
N GLU A 184 -15.40 -11.78 -14.40
CA GLU A 184 -14.52 -12.71 -13.70
C GLU A 184 -13.61 -11.95 -12.71
N ASP A 185 -13.44 -12.53 -11.52
CA ASP A 185 -12.46 -12.05 -10.55
C ASP A 185 -11.06 -12.08 -11.20
N TYR A 186 -10.23 -11.10 -10.87
CA TYR A 186 -8.86 -11.04 -11.38
C TYR A 186 -7.87 -10.85 -10.24
N VAL A 187 -6.62 -11.23 -10.49
CA VAL A 187 -5.54 -11.08 -9.51
C VAL A 187 -4.73 -9.83 -9.87
N LEU A 188 -4.67 -8.90 -8.92
CA LEU A 188 -3.76 -7.78 -8.95
C LEU A 188 -2.48 -8.15 -8.20
N GLU A 189 -1.35 -8.08 -8.88
CA GLU A 189 -0.02 -8.30 -8.32
C GLU A 189 0.72 -6.97 -8.24
N SER A 190 1.40 -6.68 -7.14
CA SER A 190 2.25 -5.50 -7.00
C SER A 190 3.64 -5.93 -6.56
N TYR A 191 4.61 -5.80 -7.45
CA TYR A 191 6.01 -6.11 -7.18
C TYR A 191 6.73 -4.88 -6.68
N PHE A 192 7.55 -5.04 -5.63
CA PHE A 192 8.35 -3.97 -5.05
C PHE A 192 9.83 -4.32 -5.15
N LYS A 193 10.63 -3.44 -5.75
CA LYS A 193 12.05 -3.67 -6.04
C LYS A 193 12.88 -2.43 -5.77
N ASP A 194 14.20 -2.63 -5.74
CA ASP A 194 15.20 -1.57 -5.55
C ASP A 194 14.91 -0.75 -4.28
N TYR A 195 14.85 -1.45 -3.14
CA TYR A 195 14.68 -0.81 -1.85
C TYR A 195 15.92 -0.01 -1.48
N ARG A 196 15.71 1.26 -1.11
CA ARG A 196 16.79 2.17 -0.69
C ARG A 196 16.42 2.86 0.62
N ASP A 197 17.42 3.06 1.48
CA ASP A 197 17.26 3.84 2.71
C ASP A 197 17.31 5.33 2.39
N ILE A 198 16.25 6.05 2.77
CA ILE A 198 16.17 7.51 2.66
C ILE A 198 15.80 8.09 4.02
N GLY A 199 16.79 8.58 4.75
CA GLY A 199 16.57 9.22 6.05
C GLY A 199 16.02 8.27 7.12
N GLY A 200 16.41 6.99 7.08
CA GLY A 200 15.90 5.94 7.98
C GLY A 200 14.54 5.37 7.56
N LEU A 201 14.12 5.63 6.33
CA LEU A 201 12.88 5.14 5.74
C LEU A 201 13.22 4.35 4.46
N LYS A 202 13.02 3.03 4.49
CA LYS A 202 13.35 2.13 3.38
C LYS A 202 12.24 2.09 2.34
N ILE A 203 12.46 2.69 1.17
CA ILE A 203 11.43 2.91 0.13
C ILE A 203 11.76 2.06 -1.10
N PRO A 204 10.78 1.37 -1.74
CA PRO A 204 11.00 0.72 -3.03
C PRO A 204 11.07 1.77 -4.15
N PHE A 205 12.16 1.79 -4.90
CA PHE A 205 12.33 2.76 -6.00
C PHE A 205 11.71 2.27 -7.31
N PHE A 206 11.32 1.00 -7.39
CA PHE A 206 10.60 0.45 -8.52
C PHE A 206 9.39 -0.36 -8.07
N MET A 207 8.23 -0.06 -8.66
CA MET A 207 7.01 -0.83 -8.47
C MET A 207 6.43 -1.25 -9.82
N ASP A 208 5.97 -2.48 -9.94
CA ASP A 208 5.31 -3.02 -11.14
C ASP A 208 3.98 -3.65 -10.71
N SER A 209 2.88 -3.01 -11.09
CA SER A 209 1.53 -3.50 -10.86
C SER A 209 1.05 -4.26 -12.08
N ARG A 210 0.61 -5.49 -11.86
CA ARG A 210 0.17 -6.40 -12.91
C ARG A 210 -1.25 -6.88 -12.65
N ALA A 211 -2.06 -6.97 -13.70
CA ALA A 211 -3.35 -7.64 -13.66
C ALA A 211 -3.23 -8.93 -14.47
N ASN A 212 -3.59 -10.07 -13.88
CA ASN A 212 -3.51 -11.38 -14.54
C ASN A 212 -2.13 -11.69 -15.14
N GLY A 213 -1.07 -11.26 -14.46
CA GLY A 213 0.33 -11.45 -14.88
C GLY A 213 0.85 -10.44 -15.92
N GLU A 214 -0.02 -9.60 -16.49
CA GLU A 214 0.36 -8.56 -17.44
C GLU A 214 0.61 -7.22 -16.73
N SER A 215 1.70 -6.54 -17.08
CA SER A 215 2.06 -5.25 -16.47
C SER A 215 1.11 -4.15 -16.93
N GLU A 216 0.35 -3.60 -15.98
CA GLU A 216 -0.60 -2.50 -16.20
C GLU A 216 0.04 -1.15 -15.90
N SER A 217 0.84 -1.08 -14.83
CA SER A 217 1.58 0.13 -14.51
C SER A 217 2.93 -0.15 -13.89
N LYS A 218 3.88 0.75 -14.15
CA LYS A 218 5.20 0.76 -13.53
C LYS A 218 5.47 2.13 -12.95
N MET A 219 5.97 2.17 -11.72
CA MET A 219 6.45 3.39 -11.08
C MET A 219 7.96 3.28 -10.87
N LEU A 220 8.69 4.29 -11.30
CA LEU A 220 10.12 4.46 -11.06
C LEU A 220 10.33 5.76 -10.29
N ILE A 221 10.83 5.66 -9.06
CA ILE A 221 11.27 6.80 -8.27
C ILE A 221 12.68 7.18 -8.72
N GLU A 222 12.89 8.47 -8.99
CA GLU A 222 14.17 9.01 -9.45
C GLU A 222 14.87 9.80 -8.34
N LYS A 223 14.09 10.53 -7.52
CA LYS A 223 14.61 11.34 -6.42
C LYS A 223 13.64 11.30 -5.24
N VAL A 224 14.21 11.30 -4.05
CA VAL A 224 13.49 11.50 -2.80
C VAL A 224 14.20 12.59 -2.00
N GLU A 225 13.46 13.59 -1.56
CA GLU A 225 13.95 14.72 -0.76
C GLU A 225 13.19 14.71 0.57
N VAL A 226 13.92 14.66 1.68
CA VAL A 226 13.37 14.65 3.04
C VAL A 226 13.45 16.03 3.67
N ASN A 227 12.50 16.35 4.54
CA ASN A 227 12.48 17.60 5.31
C ASN A 227 12.64 18.86 4.44
N THR A 228 12.15 18.79 3.20
CA THR A 228 12.08 19.92 2.27
C THR A 228 10.92 20.83 2.66
N ASP A 229 11.07 22.13 2.45
CA ASP A 229 9.97 23.06 2.66
C ASP A 229 8.84 22.79 1.65
N ILE A 230 7.63 22.62 2.15
CA ILE A 230 6.42 22.35 1.37
C ILE A 230 5.33 23.28 1.89
N ASP A 231 4.86 24.17 1.02
CA ASP A 231 3.79 25.11 1.34
C ASP A 231 2.48 24.35 1.65
N ASN A 232 1.78 24.78 2.70
CA ASN A 232 0.47 24.25 3.07
C ASN A 232 -0.59 24.54 2.00
N ASP A 233 -0.42 25.60 1.21
CA ASP A 233 -1.34 25.97 0.15
C ASP A 233 -1.43 24.91 -0.96
N LEU A 234 -0.40 24.07 -1.12
CA LEU A 234 -0.44 22.93 -2.06
C LEU A 234 -1.55 21.92 -1.74
N PHE A 235 -1.94 21.83 -0.47
CA PHE A 235 -2.95 20.86 0.01
C PHE A 235 -4.35 21.43 0.08
N LYS A 236 -4.51 22.74 -0.03
CA LYS A 236 -5.81 23.41 0.03
C LYS A 236 -6.58 23.19 -1.28
N TYR A 237 -7.91 23.24 -1.18
CA TYR A 237 -8.75 23.29 -2.37
C TYR A 237 -8.39 24.54 -3.20
N PRO A 238 -8.18 24.42 -4.53
CA PRO A 238 -7.83 25.58 -5.34
C PRO A 238 -9.00 26.58 -5.37
N ASN A 239 -8.68 27.85 -5.16
CA ASN A 239 -9.63 28.96 -5.30
C ASN A 239 -9.92 29.28 -6.77
#